data_AF-A0A445ES04-F1
#
_entry.id   AF-A0A445ES04-F1
#
_cell.length_a   1.000
_cell.length_b   1.000
_cell.length_c   1.000
_cell.angle_alpha   90.00
_cell.angle_beta   90.00
_cell.angle_gamma   90.00
#
_symmetry.space_group_name_H-M   'P 1'
#
loop_
_entity.id
_entity.type
_entity.pdbx_description
1 polymer ?
#
loop_
_entity_poly.entity_id
_entity_poly.type
_entity_poly.pdbx_seq_one_letter_code
_entity_poly.pdbx_strand_id
1 'polypeptide(L)'
;MLGDYKVGAFQRKWFEMVEKFGVADKRWAQDMYERRHSWATSHIRRKFLAEFHTTSTCEDLHAVISWYVKSRYSYTDFLHHFHRCLMFGRAKEVEADFECAKGDLVLTTNLKQLERCAADNYTQTIFYLFVPILDRTCAMRVVDFEDNDSYFIHTVSRYGTPGKDWHVVATSEMSEVRCTCMKIECFGVPCDHIIVVLVFNNVHEIPRSLILPRWTKDEKVMGCSRWA
;
A
#
# COMPACT_ATOMS: atom_id res chain seq x y z
N MET A 1 -5.15 6.57 7.87
CA MET A 1 -6.47 5.92 7.75
C MET A 1 -7.06 6.23 6.38
N LEU A 2 -6.89 5.35 5.40
CA LEU A 2 -7.54 5.48 4.09
C LEU A 2 -8.83 4.64 4.13
N GLY A 3 -9.98 5.29 4.27
CA GLY A 3 -11.26 4.60 4.19
C GLY A 3 -11.53 4.19 2.73
N ASP A 4 -11.83 2.91 2.50
CA ASP A 4 -12.22 2.38 1.20
C ASP A 4 -13.65 2.82 0.84
N TYR A 5 -13.85 4.11 0.62
CA TYR A 5 -15.15 4.65 0.24
C TYR A 5 -15.43 4.38 -1.25
N LYS A 6 -16.65 3.90 -1.56
CA LYS A 6 -17.20 4.04 -2.91
C LYS A 6 -17.30 5.53 -3.24
N VAL A 7 -17.18 5.91 -4.51
CA VAL A 7 -17.21 7.32 -4.97
C VAL A 7 -18.41 8.08 -4.40
N GLY A 8 -19.61 7.51 -4.45
CA GLY A 8 -20.81 8.15 -3.89
C GLY A 8 -20.75 8.34 -2.36
N ALA A 9 -20.17 7.40 -1.62
CA ALA A 9 -19.99 7.55 -0.18
C ALA A 9 -18.94 8.61 0.18
N PHE A 10 -17.88 8.72 -0.61
CA PHE A 10 -16.88 9.79 -0.49
C PHE A 10 -17.51 11.16 -0.73
N GLN A 11 -18.26 11.32 -1.83
CA GLN A 11 -18.89 12.59 -2.18
C GLN A 11 -19.84 13.07 -1.08
N ARG A 12 -20.72 12.19 -0.58
CA ARG A 12 -21.62 12.55 0.54
C ARG A 12 -20.85 13.03 1.76
N LYS A 13 -19.86 12.26 2.21
CA LYS A 13 -19.03 12.64 3.37
C LYS A 13 -18.24 13.93 3.15
N TRP A 14 -17.77 14.17 1.93
CA TRP A 14 -17.09 15.42 1.57
C TRP A 14 -18.04 16.61 1.70
N PHE A 15 -19.24 16.54 1.12
CA PHE A 15 -20.21 17.63 1.20
C PHE A 15 -20.72 17.85 2.63
N GLU A 16 -21.01 16.79 3.38
CA GLU A 16 -21.37 16.87 4.81
C GLU A 16 -20.28 17.59 5.62
N MET A 17 -19.00 17.29 5.38
CA MET A 17 -17.88 17.96 6.03
C MET A 17 -17.80 19.44 5.60
N VAL A 18 -17.88 19.73 4.30
CA VAL A 18 -17.78 21.10 3.78
C VAL A 18 -18.90 22.00 4.32
N GLU A 19 -20.12 21.47 4.41
CA GLU A 19 -21.28 22.14 4.97
C GLU A 19 -21.13 22.33 6.49
N LYS A 20 -20.77 21.27 7.21
CA LYS A 20 -20.57 21.31 8.67
C LYS A 20 -19.53 22.36 9.09
N PHE A 21 -18.46 22.52 8.32
CA PHE A 21 -17.42 23.50 8.61
C PHE A 21 -17.65 24.85 7.92
N GLY A 22 -18.72 25.01 7.13
CA GLY A 22 -19.06 26.27 6.46
C GLY A 22 -17.99 26.74 5.46
N VAL A 23 -17.30 25.81 4.80
CA VAL A 23 -16.16 26.12 3.91
C VAL A 23 -16.51 26.01 2.41
N ALA A 24 -17.79 25.90 2.06
CA ALA A 24 -18.25 25.70 0.68
C ALA A 24 -17.85 26.85 -0.28
N ASP A 25 -17.73 28.07 0.25
CA ASP A 25 -17.35 29.28 -0.48
C ASP A 25 -15.81 29.44 -0.58
N LYS A 26 -15.03 28.63 0.14
CA LYS A 26 -13.58 28.78 0.18
C LYS A 26 -12.95 28.18 -1.06
N ARG A 27 -12.20 29.01 -1.80
CA ARG A 27 -11.49 28.62 -3.02
C ARG A 27 -10.60 27.39 -2.83
N TRP A 28 -9.87 27.29 -1.71
CA TRP A 28 -9.02 26.13 -1.42
C TRP A 28 -9.83 24.82 -1.30
N ALA A 29 -11.06 24.86 -0.77
CA ALA A 29 -11.92 23.69 -0.63
C ALA A 29 -12.48 23.26 -1.99
N GLN A 30 -12.82 24.23 -2.84
CA GLN A 30 -13.24 23.99 -4.23
C GLN A 30 -12.09 23.38 -5.05
N ASP A 31 -10.90 24.00 -5.03
CA ASP A 31 -9.70 23.51 -5.70
C ASP A 31 -9.32 22.09 -5.23
N MET A 32 -9.44 21.82 -3.93
CA MET A 32 -9.17 20.49 -3.37
C MET A 32 -10.17 19.45 -3.89
N TYR A 33 -11.46 19.79 -3.99
CA TYR A 33 -12.46 18.89 -4.57
C TYR A 33 -12.28 18.69 -6.08
N GLU A 34 -11.90 19.72 -6.83
CA GLU A 34 -11.59 19.59 -8.27
C GLU A 34 -10.43 18.60 -8.49
N ARG A 35 -9.40 18.70 -7.64
CA ARG A 35 -8.22 17.82 -7.66
C ARG A 35 -8.44 16.45 -7.01
N ARG A 36 -9.68 16.07 -6.66
CA ARG A 36 -9.99 14.78 -6.00
C ARG A 36 -9.42 13.55 -6.70
N HIS A 37 -9.30 13.56 -8.03
CA HIS A 37 -8.71 12.47 -8.80
C HIS A 37 -7.19 12.28 -8.59
N SER A 38 -6.55 13.20 -7.88
CA SER A 38 -5.12 13.18 -7.57
C SER A 38 -4.80 12.83 -6.11
N TRP A 39 -5.78 12.84 -5.21
CA TRP A 39 -5.53 12.55 -3.78
C TRP A 39 -6.61 11.68 -3.09
N ALA A 40 -7.85 11.65 -3.59
CA ALA A 40 -8.92 10.88 -2.96
C ALA A 40 -8.85 9.41 -3.40
N THR A 41 -8.69 8.49 -2.45
CA THR A 41 -8.57 7.04 -2.72
C THR A 41 -9.76 6.45 -3.46
N SER A 42 -10.96 7.01 -3.27
CA SER A 42 -12.17 6.63 -4.02
C SER A 42 -12.06 6.94 -5.53
N HIS A 43 -11.23 7.94 -5.91
CA HIS A 43 -11.06 8.43 -7.28
C HIS A 43 -9.72 8.03 -7.92
N ILE A 44 -8.70 7.64 -7.15
CA ILE A 44 -7.39 7.21 -7.67
C ILE A 44 -7.35 5.70 -8.03
N ARG A 45 -8.48 5.00 -7.85
CA ARG A 45 -8.62 3.57 -8.18
C ARG A 45 -7.95 3.23 -9.52
N ARG A 46 -7.08 2.20 -9.51
CA ARG A 46 -6.26 1.69 -10.63
C ARG A 46 -4.97 2.47 -10.95
N LYS A 47 -4.58 3.50 -10.20
CA LYS A 47 -3.22 4.06 -10.28
C LYS A 47 -2.36 3.47 -9.17
N PHE A 48 -1.15 3.03 -9.54
CA PHE A 48 -0.16 2.57 -8.58
C PHE A 48 0.33 3.75 -7.73
N LEU A 49 0.27 3.61 -6.40
CA LEU A 49 0.45 4.66 -5.39
C LEU A 49 1.51 4.32 -4.34
N ALA A 50 2.32 3.29 -4.52
CA ALA A 50 3.12 2.73 -3.44
C ALA A 50 4.19 3.65 -2.81
N GLU A 51 4.50 4.79 -3.42
CA GLU A 51 5.41 5.80 -2.82
C GLU A 51 4.68 6.88 -1.99
N PHE A 52 3.36 7.02 -2.10
CA PHE A 52 2.63 8.13 -1.45
C PHE A 52 2.24 7.85 0.01
N HIS A 53 3.04 7.07 0.73
CA HIS A 53 2.54 6.46 1.95
C HIS A 53 2.52 7.30 3.21
N THR A 54 3.24 8.43 3.30
CA THR A 54 2.96 9.40 4.37
C THR A 54 3.35 10.81 3.92
N THR A 55 2.57 11.81 4.33
CA THR A 55 3.05 13.20 4.35
C THR A 55 4.40 13.28 5.09
N SER A 56 4.64 12.41 6.08
CA SER A 56 5.93 12.30 6.77
C SER A 56 7.10 11.99 5.85
N THR A 57 7.01 11.11 4.84
CA THR A 57 8.15 10.87 3.92
C THR A 57 8.50 12.10 3.09
N CYS A 58 7.49 12.86 2.67
CA CYS A 58 7.69 14.11 1.93
C CYS A 58 8.19 15.24 2.85
N GLU A 59 7.69 15.30 4.09
CA GLU A 59 8.12 16.23 5.13
C GLU A 59 9.56 15.95 5.58
N ASP A 60 9.94 14.68 5.74
CA ASP A 60 11.29 14.24 6.07
C ASP A 60 12.26 14.55 4.93
N LEU A 61 11.87 14.25 3.68
CA LEU A 61 12.67 14.59 2.50
C LEU A 61 12.82 16.11 2.36
N HIS A 62 11.74 16.87 2.58
CA HIS A 62 11.75 18.32 2.55
C HIS A 62 12.61 18.89 3.69
N ALA A 63 12.55 18.33 4.89
CA ALA A 63 13.39 18.72 6.02
C ALA A 63 14.87 18.49 5.72
N VAL A 64 15.23 17.33 5.18
CA VAL A 64 16.60 17.02 4.75
C VAL A 64 17.04 18.00 3.66
N ILE A 65 16.25 18.18 2.60
CA ILE A 65 16.59 19.12 1.50
C ILE A 65 16.74 20.55 2.03
N SER A 66 15.90 20.98 2.97
CA SER A 66 15.95 22.33 3.56
C SER A 66 17.22 22.60 4.37
N TRP A 67 17.88 21.56 4.92
CA TRP A 67 19.18 21.70 5.57
C TRP A 67 20.30 21.97 4.56
N TYR A 68 20.21 21.41 3.36
CA TYR A 68 21.24 21.48 2.33
C TYR A 68 20.99 22.54 1.25
N VAL A 69 19.78 23.05 1.09
CA VAL A 69 19.44 24.01 0.03
C VAL A 69 18.91 25.30 0.66
N LYS A 70 19.68 26.37 0.57
CA LYS A 70 19.29 27.71 1.05
C LYS A 70 19.15 28.68 -0.12
N SER A 71 18.15 29.56 -0.03
CA SER A 71 17.83 30.54 -1.08
C SER A 71 18.93 31.57 -1.37
N ARG A 72 19.95 31.66 -0.51
CA ARG A 72 21.09 32.60 -0.64
C ARG A 72 22.35 31.96 -1.22
N TYR A 73 22.29 30.71 -1.67
CA TYR A 73 23.45 30.04 -2.27
C TYR A 73 23.69 30.52 -3.70
N SER A 74 24.97 30.70 -4.05
CA SER A 74 25.37 30.83 -5.45
C SER A 74 25.11 29.51 -6.18
N TYR A 75 25.08 29.55 -7.51
CA TYR A 75 24.83 28.34 -8.31
C TYR A 75 25.85 27.21 -8.05
N THR A 76 27.13 27.56 -7.89
CA THR A 76 28.19 26.60 -7.57
C THR A 76 28.06 26.02 -6.16
N ASP A 77 27.69 26.85 -5.18
CA ASP A 77 27.45 26.40 -3.81
C ASP A 77 26.24 25.47 -3.74
N PHE A 78 25.18 25.81 -4.48
CA PHE A 78 24.00 24.96 -4.62
C PHE A 78 24.35 23.58 -5.17
N LEU A 79 25.10 23.49 -6.28
CA LEU A 79 25.49 22.21 -6.86
C LEU A 79 26.29 21.35 -5.88
N HIS A 80 27.23 21.96 -5.16
CA HIS A 80 28.05 21.25 -4.18
C HIS A 80 27.23 20.74 -2.99
N HIS A 81 26.34 21.58 -2.43
CA HIS A 81 25.47 21.17 -1.33
C HIS A 81 24.38 20.17 -1.75
N PHE A 82 23.85 20.30 -2.96
CA PHE A 82 22.90 19.36 -3.53
C PHE A 82 23.54 17.99 -3.77
N HIS A 83 24.77 17.95 -4.31
CA HIS A 83 25.51 16.70 -4.44
C HIS A 83 25.74 16.04 -3.07
N ARG A 84 26.08 16.82 -2.04
CA ARG A 84 26.23 16.33 -0.67
C ARG A 84 24.91 15.78 -0.10
N CYS A 85 23.78 16.42 -0.39
CA CYS A 85 22.44 15.94 -0.04
C CYS A 85 22.14 14.58 -0.71
N LEU A 86 22.48 14.42 -1.99
CA LEU A 86 22.32 13.16 -2.72
C LEU A 86 23.18 12.04 -2.11
N MET A 87 24.45 12.34 -1.79
CA MET A 87 25.35 11.37 -1.18
C MET A 87 24.88 10.97 0.22
N PHE A 88 24.35 11.92 1.00
CA PHE A 88 23.71 11.62 2.29
C PHE A 88 22.49 10.71 2.13
N GLY A 89 21.61 10.99 1.15
CA GLY A 89 20.46 10.14 0.84
C GLY A 89 20.87 8.70 0.49
N ARG A 90 21.87 8.54 -0.38
CA ARG A 90 22.43 7.22 -0.74
C ARG A 90 23.06 6.50 0.45
N ALA A 91 23.80 7.22 1.30
CA ALA A 91 24.38 6.62 2.50
C ALA A 91 23.29 6.13 3.48
N LYS A 92 22.20 6.90 3.62
CA LYS A 92 21.04 6.51 4.42
C LYS A 92 20.29 5.31 3.85
N GLU A 93 20.21 5.20 2.52
CA GLU A 93 19.66 4.02 1.84
C GLU A 93 20.51 2.77 2.12
N VAL A 94 21.84 2.88 2.02
CA VAL A 94 22.77 1.78 2.35
C VAL A 94 22.68 1.39 3.83
N GLU A 95 22.59 2.36 4.73
CA GLU A 95 22.39 2.10 6.16
C GLU A 95 21.05 1.42 6.43
N ALA A 96 19.98 1.89 5.80
CA ALA A 96 18.66 1.27 5.91
C ALA A 96 18.65 -0.15 5.33
N ASP A 97 19.33 -0.40 4.21
CA ASP A 97 19.49 -1.72 3.62
C ASP A 97 20.30 -2.66 4.50
N PHE A 98 21.35 -2.14 5.15
CA PHE A 98 22.15 -2.91 6.10
C PHE A 98 21.37 -3.26 7.36
N GLU A 99 20.66 -2.31 7.97
CA GLU A 99 19.79 -2.58 9.13
C GLU A 99 18.64 -3.52 8.76
N CYS A 100 18.12 -3.37 7.53
CA CYS A 100 17.10 -4.26 6.97
C CYS A 100 17.58 -5.71 6.83
N ALA A 101 18.87 -5.90 6.50
CA ALA A 101 19.52 -7.20 6.42
C ALA A 101 19.88 -7.81 7.78
N LYS A 102 19.90 -7.02 8.86
CA LYS A 102 20.47 -7.43 10.17
C LYS A 102 19.45 -8.05 11.13
N GLY A 103 18.15 -7.93 10.87
CA GLY A 103 17.09 -8.45 11.73
C GLY A 103 16.38 -9.69 11.17
N ASP A 104 16.34 -10.77 11.96
CA ASP A 104 15.48 -11.91 11.65
C ASP A 104 14.00 -11.48 11.67
N LEU A 105 13.23 -11.94 10.69
CA LEU A 105 11.80 -11.69 10.63
C LEU A 105 11.09 -12.48 11.74
N VAL A 106 10.41 -11.77 12.63
CA VAL A 106 9.64 -12.39 13.72
C VAL A 106 8.21 -12.65 13.26
N LEU A 107 7.78 -13.92 13.31
CA LEU A 107 6.43 -14.32 12.96
C LEU A 107 5.49 -14.15 14.16
N THR A 108 4.64 -13.13 14.15
CA THR A 108 3.79 -12.74 15.28
C THR A 108 2.32 -13.11 15.10
N THR A 109 1.84 -13.32 13.88
CA THR A 109 0.40 -13.47 13.59
C THR A 109 -0.11 -14.91 13.76
N ASN A 110 -1.43 -15.10 13.78
CA ASN A 110 -2.03 -16.44 13.82
C ASN A 110 -2.01 -17.15 12.45
N LEU A 111 -1.81 -16.42 11.35
CA LEU A 111 -1.77 -16.96 9.98
C LEU A 111 -0.34 -17.37 9.60
N LYS A 112 0.25 -18.29 10.38
CA LYS A 112 1.68 -18.61 10.36
C LYS A 112 2.22 -19.02 8.98
N GLN A 113 1.44 -19.75 8.18
CA GLN A 113 1.88 -20.21 6.85
C GLN A 113 1.94 -19.05 5.84
N LEU A 114 0.90 -18.21 5.79
CA LEU A 114 0.89 -17.02 4.94
C LEU A 114 1.93 -15.99 5.39
N GLU A 115 2.12 -15.84 6.69
CA GLU A 115 3.16 -14.98 7.26
C GLU A 115 4.56 -15.47 6.90
N ARG A 116 4.83 -16.77 6.98
CA ARG A 116 6.09 -17.36 6.55
C ARG A 116 6.30 -17.19 5.05
N CYS A 117 5.29 -17.45 4.23
CA CYS A 117 5.35 -17.23 2.79
C CYS A 117 5.69 -15.76 2.45
N ALA A 118 5.08 -14.80 3.16
CA ALA A 118 5.43 -13.39 3.04
C ALA A 118 6.87 -13.11 3.49
N ALA A 119 7.31 -13.71 4.59
CA ALA A 119 8.67 -13.57 5.11
C ALA A 119 9.71 -14.09 4.11
N ASP A 120 9.42 -15.16 3.38
CA ASP A 120 10.33 -15.76 2.41
C ASP A 120 10.43 -14.90 1.14
N ASN A 121 9.30 -14.37 0.67
CA ASN A 121 9.24 -13.68 -0.62
C ASN A 121 9.50 -12.16 -0.52
N TYR A 122 8.95 -11.47 0.47
CA TYR A 122 8.99 -10.01 0.52
C TYR A 122 10.28 -9.45 1.13
N THR A 123 10.67 -8.25 0.68
CA THR A 123 11.66 -7.44 1.42
C THR A 123 11.15 -7.16 2.85
N GLN A 124 12.05 -6.94 3.80
CA GLN A 124 11.66 -6.73 5.21
C GLN A 124 10.67 -5.56 5.38
N THR A 125 10.85 -4.47 4.64
CA THR A 125 9.93 -3.32 4.64
C THR A 125 8.52 -3.74 4.25
N ILE A 126 8.37 -4.53 3.18
CA ILE A 126 7.06 -4.98 2.72
C ILE A 126 6.48 -6.04 3.66
N PHE A 127 7.32 -6.90 4.23
CA PHE A 127 6.89 -7.85 5.27
C PHE A 127 6.23 -7.14 6.45
N TYR A 128 6.86 -6.09 7.00
CA TYR A 128 6.29 -5.33 8.11
C TYR A 128 5.04 -4.51 7.74
N LEU A 129 4.86 -4.15 6.46
CA LEU A 129 3.59 -3.62 5.97
C LEU A 129 2.50 -4.69 5.87
N PHE A 130 2.87 -5.93 5.59
CA PHE A 130 1.97 -7.06 5.40
C PHE A 130 1.48 -7.66 6.72
N VAL A 131 2.31 -7.73 7.77
CA VAL A 131 1.93 -8.28 9.08
C VAL A 131 0.64 -7.64 9.64
N PRO A 132 0.47 -6.30 9.67
CA PRO A 132 -0.79 -5.67 10.10
C PRO A 132 -2.00 -6.01 9.20
N ILE A 133 -1.78 -6.40 7.94
CA ILE A 133 -2.87 -6.86 7.04
C ILE A 133 -3.36 -8.23 7.51
N LEU A 134 -2.45 -9.15 7.85
CA LEU A 134 -2.79 -10.46 8.40
C LEU A 134 -3.57 -10.32 9.71
N ASP A 135 -3.16 -9.45 10.62
CA ASP A 135 -3.88 -9.22 11.88
C ASP A 135 -5.31 -8.68 11.66
N ARG A 136 -5.47 -7.73 10.73
CA ARG A 136 -6.80 -7.19 10.39
C ARG A 136 -7.71 -8.22 9.72
N THR A 137 -7.13 -9.22 9.06
CA THR A 137 -7.87 -10.31 8.40
C THR A 137 -8.70 -11.10 9.42
N CYS A 138 -8.26 -11.20 10.68
CA CYS A 138 -9.02 -11.86 11.75
C CYS A 138 -10.40 -11.23 12.01
N ALA A 139 -10.63 -9.98 11.59
CA ALA A 139 -11.92 -9.30 11.69
C ALA A 139 -12.77 -9.41 10.42
N MET A 140 -12.29 -10.10 9.38
CA MET A 140 -13.01 -10.30 8.13
C MET A 140 -13.69 -11.67 8.10
N ARG A 141 -14.77 -11.78 7.33
CA ARG A 141 -15.47 -13.05 7.08
C ARG A 141 -15.98 -13.10 5.65
N VAL A 142 -15.96 -14.29 5.05
CA VAL A 142 -16.72 -14.59 3.83
C VAL A 142 -18.17 -14.83 4.26
N VAL A 143 -19.12 -14.09 3.67
CA VAL A 143 -20.55 -14.15 4.01
C VAL A 143 -21.40 -14.78 2.92
N ASP A 144 -20.89 -14.82 1.69
CA ASP A 144 -21.56 -15.43 0.54
C ASP A 144 -20.54 -15.91 -0.50
N PHE A 145 -20.98 -16.83 -1.36
CA PHE A 145 -20.16 -17.50 -2.36
C PHE A 145 -20.99 -17.88 -3.59
N GLU A 146 -20.57 -17.38 -4.76
CA GLU A 146 -21.17 -17.71 -6.05
C GLU A 146 -20.19 -18.51 -6.92
N ASP A 147 -20.65 -19.61 -7.48
CA ASP A 147 -19.92 -20.48 -8.41
C ASP A 147 -20.36 -20.20 -9.85
N ASN A 148 -19.39 -19.88 -10.72
CA ASN A 148 -19.59 -19.61 -12.13
C ASN A 148 -18.76 -20.56 -13.02
N ASP A 149 -18.54 -21.80 -12.56
CA ASP A 149 -17.75 -22.91 -13.15
C ASP A 149 -16.24 -22.64 -13.26
N SER A 150 -15.87 -21.47 -13.81
CA SER A 150 -14.48 -21.07 -14.10
C SER A 150 -13.88 -20.12 -13.08
N TYR A 151 -14.74 -19.46 -12.29
CA TYR A 151 -14.33 -18.55 -11.23
C TYR A 151 -15.38 -18.50 -10.13
N PHE A 152 -14.93 -18.07 -8.96
CA PHE A 152 -15.73 -17.87 -7.77
C PHE A 152 -15.84 -16.40 -7.42
N ILE A 153 -17.01 -15.97 -6.97
CA ILE A 153 -17.21 -14.65 -6.38
C ILE A 153 -17.46 -14.84 -4.88
N HIS A 154 -16.51 -14.40 -4.06
CA HIS A 154 -16.63 -14.39 -2.61
C HIS A 154 -17.07 -13.01 -2.13
N THR A 155 -18.18 -12.95 -1.39
CA THR A 155 -18.62 -11.72 -0.71
C THR A 155 -18.01 -11.68 0.69
N VAL A 156 -17.28 -10.62 0.98
CA VAL A 156 -16.51 -10.44 2.23
C VAL A 156 -17.07 -9.25 3.01
N SER A 157 -17.29 -9.45 4.30
CA SER A 157 -17.73 -8.41 5.24
C SER A 157 -16.78 -8.34 6.44
N ARG A 158 -16.61 -7.15 7.00
CA ARG A 158 -15.92 -6.96 8.27
C ARG A 158 -16.88 -7.13 9.45
N TYR A 159 -16.41 -7.75 10.53
CA TYR A 159 -17.14 -7.86 11.80
C TYR A 159 -17.51 -6.48 12.36
N GLY A 160 -18.75 -6.34 12.83
CA GLY A 160 -19.26 -5.10 13.40
C GLY A 160 -19.59 -4.00 12.38
N THR A 161 -19.50 -4.24 11.08
CA THR A 161 -19.84 -3.24 10.04
C THR A 161 -20.81 -3.81 8.98
N PRO A 162 -22.09 -4.01 9.33
CA PRO A 162 -23.08 -4.51 8.37
C PRO A 162 -23.29 -3.53 7.19
N GLY A 163 -23.56 -4.08 6.01
CA GLY A 163 -23.84 -3.31 4.78
C GLY A 163 -22.61 -2.72 4.07
N LYS A 164 -21.40 -3.14 4.46
CA LYS A 164 -20.16 -2.82 3.77
C LYS A 164 -19.47 -4.11 3.33
N ASP A 165 -19.83 -4.52 2.12
CA ASP A 165 -19.32 -5.75 1.54
C ASP A 165 -18.39 -5.46 0.37
N TRP A 166 -17.38 -6.31 0.25
CA TRP A 166 -16.41 -6.32 -0.84
C TRP A 166 -16.50 -7.67 -1.54
N HIS A 167 -16.26 -7.66 -2.85
CA HIS A 167 -16.23 -8.88 -3.64
C HIS A 167 -14.78 -9.21 -3.99
N VAL A 168 -14.44 -10.49 -3.86
CA VAL A 168 -13.17 -11.06 -4.29
C VAL A 168 -13.50 -12.12 -5.34
N VAL A 169 -12.97 -11.92 -6.54
CA VAL A 169 -13.12 -12.84 -7.66
C VAL A 169 -11.84 -13.65 -7.74
N ALA A 170 -11.96 -14.98 -7.69
CA ALA A 170 -10.83 -15.88 -7.79
C ALA A 170 -11.09 -16.95 -8.85
N THR A 171 -10.07 -17.32 -9.62
CA THR A 171 -10.17 -18.52 -10.48
C THR A 171 -10.28 -19.78 -9.63
N SER A 172 -10.81 -20.86 -10.20
CA SER A 172 -11.01 -22.11 -9.45
C SER A 172 -9.71 -22.69 -8.86
N GLU A 173 -8.57 -22.41 -9.50
CA GLU A 173 -7.23 -22.80 -9.06
C GLU A 173 -6.56 -21.78 -8.12
N MET A 174 -7.24 -20.68 -7.77
CA MET A 174 -6.68 -19.56 -7.01
C MET A 174 -5.43 -18.92 -7.66
N SER A 175 -5.27 -19.14 -8.96
CA SER A 175 -4.14 -18.65 -9.76
C SER A 175 -4.26 -17.16 -10.08
N GLU A 176 -5.48 -16.63 -10.20
CA GLU A 176 -5.75 -15.20 -10.29
C GLU A 176 -6.79 -14.81 -9.24
N VAL A 177 -6.47 -13.78 -8.46
CA VAL A 177 -7.38 -13.26 -7.43
C VAL A 177 -7.45 -11.74 -7.55
N ARG A 178 -8.67 -11.20 -7.61
CA ARG A 178 -8.93 -9.76 -7.74
C ARG A 178 -9.93 -9.32 -6.69
N CYS A 179 -9.77 -8.11 -6.17
CA CYS A 179 -10.69 -7.57 -5.16
C CYS A 179 -11.22 -6.21 -5.59
N THR A 180 -12.53 -6.01 -5.40
CA THR A 180 -13.21 -4.72 -5.64
C THR A 180 -12.67 -3.54 -4.83
N CYS A 181 -11.88 -3.77 -3.77
CA CYS A 181 -11.22 -2.69 -3.03
C CYS A 181 -10.04 -2.06 -3.81
N MET A 182 -9.52 -2.76 -4.82
CA MET A 182 -8.41 -2.34 -5.69
C MET A 182 -7.07 -2.04 -4.98
N LYS A 183 -6.90 -2.50 -3.75
CA LYS A 183 -5.69 -2.21 -2.95
C LYS A 183 -4.44 -2.87 -3.51
N ILE A 184 -4.55 -4.06 -4.10
CA ILE A 184 -3.37 -4.71 -4.70
C ILE A 184 -2.94 -3.96 -5.97
N GLU A 185 -3.87 -3.43 -6.74
CA GLU A 185 -3.58 -2.63 -7.93
C GLU A 185 -2.99 -1.26 -7.56
N CYS A 186 -3.40 -0.70 -6.42
CA CYS A 186 -2.89 0.58 -5.93
C CYS A 186 -1.55 0.43 -5.19
N PHE A 187 -1.39 -0.58 -4.33
CA PHE A 187 -0.26 -0.68 -3.40
C PHE A 187 0.69 -1.83 -3.73
N GLY A 188 0.26 -2.76 -4.59
CA GLY A 188 1.05 -3.92 -4.99
C GLY A 188 1.15 -5.01 -3.91
N VAL A 189 0.39 -4.90 -2.83
CA VAL A 189 0.36 -5.87 -1.72
C VAL A 189 -1.08 -6.37 -1.52
N PRO A 190 -1.31 -7.68 -1.30
CA PRO A 190 -2.66 -8.22 -1.11
C PRO A 190 -3.37 -7.57 0.08
N CYS A 191 -4.67 -7.30 -0.09
CA CYS A 191 -5.48 -6.75 0.99
C CYS A 191 -6.05 -7.83 1.92
N ASP A 192 -6.50 -7.40 3.09
CA ASP A 192 -7.20 -8.22 4.09
C ASP A 192 -8.42 -8.98 3.51
N HIS A 193 -9.12 -8.41 2.52
CA HIS A 193 -10.19 -9.14 1.82
C HIS A 193 -9.68 -10.33 0.99
N ILE A 194 -8.53 -10.17 0.32
CA ILE A 194 -7.92 -11.27 -0.44
C ILE A 194 -7.43 -12.34 0.53
N ILE A 195 -6.75 -11.92 1.61
CA ILE A 195 -6.22 -12.87 2.60
C ILE A 195 -7.33 -13.71 3.24
N VAL A 196 -8.48 -13.11 3.62
CA VAL A 196 -9.57 -13.92 4.21
C VAL A 196 -10.11 -14.95 3.23
N VAL A 197 -10.10 -14.67 1.92
CA VAL A 197 -10.54 -15.61 0.88
C VAL A 197 -9.50 -16.71 0.65
N LEU A 198 -8.20 -16.40 0.73
CA LEU A 198 -7.15 -17.43 0.74
C LEU A 198 -7.33 -18.37 1.94
N VAL A 199 -7.55 -17.81 3.14
CA VAL A 199 -7.79 -18.60 4.37
C VAL A 199 -9.06 -19.44 4.25
N PHE A 200 -10.14 -18.88 3.73
CA PHE A 200 -11.41 -19.59 3.52
C PHE A 200 -11.24 -20.80 2.59
N ASN A 201 -10.43 -20.67 1.54
CA ASN A 201 -10.11 -21.75 0.60
C ASN A 201 -8.93 -22.64 1.05
N ASN A 202 -8.49 -22.52 2.32
CA ASN A 202 -7.38 -23.28 2.90
C ASN A 202 -6.06 -23.18 2.09
N VAL A 203 -5.81 -22.00 1.53
CA VAL A 203 -4.58 -21.67 0.80
C VAL A 203 -3.50 -21.23 1.80
N HIS A 204 -2.38 -21.93 1.79
CA HIS A 204 -1.29 -21.74 2.77
C HIS A 204 -0.14 -20.87 2.26
N GLU A 205 -0.07 -20.65 0.95
CA GLU A 205 0.95 -19.83 0.30
C GLU A 205 0.29 -18.71 -0.48
N ILE A 206 0.91 -17.53 -0.49
CA ILE A 206 0.41 -16.39 -1.28
C ILE A 206 0.62 -16.74 -2.77
N PRO A 207 -0.46 -16.80 -3.58
CA PRO A 207 -0.34 -17.03 -5.01
C PRO A 207 0.68 -16.10 -5.67
N ARG A 208 1.50 -16.64 -6.59
CA ARG A 208 2.55 -15.87 -7.27
C ARG A 208 2.02 -14.64 -8.01
N SER A 209 0.79 -14.72 -8.55
CA SER A 209 0.10 -13.60 -9.21
C SER A 209 -0.15 -12.40 -8.29
N LEU A 210 -0.11 -12.62 -6.97
CA LEU A 210 -0.30 -11.60 -5.94
C LEU A 210 1.02 -11.05 -5.36
N ILE A 211 2.16 -11.61 -5.76
CA ILE A 211 3.50 -11.19 -5.36
C ILE A 211 4.13 -10.41 -6.51
N LEU A 212 4.27 -9.10 -6.37
CA LEU A 212 4.92 -8.28 -7.40
C LEU A 212 6.45 -8.34 -7.28
N PRO A 213 7.20 -8.51 -8.38
CA PRO A 213 8.67 -8.59 -8.39
C PRO A 213 9.36 -7.45 -7.62
N ARG A 214 8.87 -6.21 -7.74
CA ARG A 214 9.42 -5.04 -7.04
C ARG A 214 9.42 -5.12 -5.52
N TRP A 215 8.63 -6.02 -4.95
CA TRP A 215 8.50 -6.21 -3.52
C TRP A 215 9.26 -7.42 -3.02
N THR A 216 9.90 -8.18 -3.91
CA THR A 216 10.62 -9.39 -3.53
C THR A 216 12.09 -9.12 -3.22
N LYS A 217 12.70 -10.02 -2.46
CA LYS A 217 14.12 -9.95 -2.08
C LYS A 217 15.06 -10.11 -3.30
N ASP A 218 14.61 -10.83 -4.33
CA ASP A 218 15.46 -11.29 -5.43
C ASP A 218 15.82 -10.20 -6.46
N GLU A 219 15.10 -9.08 -6.52
CA GLU A 219 15.47 -7.97 -7.41
C GLU A 219 16.77 -7.26 -6.99
N LYS A 220 17.14 -7.29 -5.69
CA LYS A 220 18.39 -6.65 -5.22
C LYS A 220 19.65 -7.48 -5.50
N VAL A 221 19.53 -8.79 -5.69
CA VAL A 221 20.70 -9.67 -5.90
C VAL A 221 21.22 -9.60 -7.35
N MET A 222 20.35 -9.39 -8.35
CA MET A 222 20.75 -9.31 -9.76
C MET A 222 21.24 -7.92 -10.23
N GLY A 223 21.09 -6.87 -9.41
CA GLY A 223 21.62 -5.54 -9.72
C GLY A 223 23.13 -5.40 -9.51
N CYS A 224 23.75 -6.31 -8.74
CA CYS A 224 25.17 -6.25 -8.39
C CYS A 224 26.09 -6.97 -9.40
N SER A 225 25.53 -7.72 -10.36
CA SER A 225 26.30 -8.55 -11.32
C SER A 225 26.35 -7.99 -12.75
N ARG A 226 25.92 -6.74 -12.98
CA ARG A 226 25.95 -6.10 -14.31
C ARG A 226 26.91 -4.90 -14.46
N TRP A 227 27.80 -4.69 -13.49
CA TRP A 227 28.92 -3.76 -13.63
C TRP A 227 30.21 -4.42 -13.12
N ALA A 228 30.71 -5.38 -13.90
CA ALA A 228 32.09 -5.86 -13.85
C ALA A 228 32.65 -5.80 -15.28
#